data_AF-A0A821RHW6-F1
#
_entry.id   AF-A0A821RHW6-F1
#
_cell.length_a   1.000
_cell.length_b   1.000
_cell.length_c   1.000
_cell.angle_alpha   90.00
_cell.angle_beta   90.00
_cell.angle_gamma   90.00
#
_symmetry.space_group_name_H-M   'P 1'
#
loop_
_entity.id
_entity.type
_entity.pdbx_description
1 polymer ?
#
loop_
_entity_poly.entity_id
_entity_poly.type
_entity_poly.pdbx_seq_one_letter_code
_entity_poly.pdbx_strand_id
1 'polypeptide(L)'
;MYIKQVIIQGFRSYRDETIFDSFSPRYNIIVGRNGCGKSNFFFAIQFVLSDEFNNLSAEGRYNLMHEGINSRALNAYVEIIFDNSDSRIMIDKPEVAVRRQISGKKDNYFLDRKVVNKTDIINMLEGAGFSRSNPYYIVKQGKITQMAIAPDANRLQLLREVAGTKVYDEKKHESEAILVETEERRKKIADLLKAIEERLISLETEKEELKQYQKWDRSKRGLECAICTRECEDAKRRIDEVSL
;
A
#
# COMPACT_ATOMS: atom_id res chain seq x y z
N MET A 1 -27.68 -2.59 -4.41
CA MET A 1 -27.06 -1.48 -3.68
C MET A 1 -27.56 -0.14 -4.20
N TYR A 2 -28.04 0.73 -3.32
CA TYR A 2 -28.39 2.13 -3.63
C TYR A 2 -28.18 3.02 -2.40
N ILE A 3 -28.17 4.34 -2.58
CA ILE A 3 -28.08 5.30 -1.46
C ILE A 3 -29.44 5.40 -0.78
N LYS A 4 -29.53 5.01 0.49
CA LYS A 4 -30.75 5.13 1.31
C LYS A 4 -30.88 6.50 1.96
N GLN A 5 -29.75 7.06 2.41
CA GLN A 5 -29.73 8.30 3.17
C GLN A 5 -28.39 9.03 2.99
N VAL A 6 -28.42 10.36 3.03
CA VAL A 6 -27.24 11.23 3.04
C VAL A 6 -27.38 12.23 4.18
N ILE A 7 -26.38 12.30 5.05
CA ILE A 7 -26.32 13.22 6.19
C ILE A 7 -25.15 14.18 5.95
N ILE A 8 -25.42 15.47 6.04
CA ILE A 8 -24.44 16.53 5.77
C ILE A 8 -24.43 17.50 6.93
N GLN A 9 -23.24 17.80 7.47
CA GLN A 9 -23.09 18.82 8.51
C GLN A 9 -21.81 19.64 8.30
N GLY A 10 -21.91 20.96 8.49
CA GLY A 10 -20.78 21.88 8.42
C GLY A 10 -20.13 21.98 7.03
N PHE A 11 -20.74 21.45 5.97
CA PHE A 11 -20.16 21.38 4.62
C PHE A 11 -20.75 22.46 3.70
N ARG A 12 -19.90 23.38 3.24
CA ARG A 12 -20.27 24.51 2.35
C ARG A 12 -21.53 25.26 2.78
N SER A 13 -22.68 25.03 2.13
CA SER A 13 -23.94 25.70 2.43
C SER A 13 -24.71 25.07 3.60
N TYR A 14 -24.32 23.87 4.04
CA TYR A 14 -24.99 23.12 5.10
C TYR A 14 -24.31 23.39 6.44
N ARG A 15 -24.85 24.33 7.22
CA ARG A 15 -24.34 24.65 8.55
C ARG A 15 -24.70 23.54 9.55
N ASP A 16 -26.00 23.36 9.73
CA ASP A 16 -26.56 22.40 10.67
C ASP A 16 -26.71 21.02 9.99
N GLU A 17 -26.87 19.99 10.83
CA GLU A 17 -27.06 18.63 10.34
C GLU A 17 -28.34 18.55 9.50
N THR A 18 -28.16 18.24 8.22
CA THR A 18 -29.26 18.07 7.27
C THR A 18 -29.29 16.62 6.85
N ILE A 19 -30.45 15.99 7.04
CA ILE A 19 -30.69 14.60 6.70
C ILE A 19 -31.54 14.55 5.43
N PHE A 20 -31.02 13.91 4.40
CA PHE A 20 -31.75 13.56 3.20
C PHE A 20 -32.02 12.07 3.25
N ASP A 21 -33.27 11.71 3.52
CA ASP A 21 -33.75 10.34 3.64
C ASP A 21 -34.72 9.98 2.50
N SER A 22 -35.25 8.76 2.54
CA SER A 22 -36.33 8.30 1.65
C SER A 22 -35.99 8.33 0.15
N PHE A 23 -34.73 8.11 -0.23
CA PHE A 23 -34.36 7.95 -1.63
C PHE A 23 -35.01 6.69 -2.22
N SER A 24 -35.62 6.86 -3.40
CA SER A 24 -36.14 5.74 -4.18
C SER A 24 -34.97 4.95 -4.79
N PRO A 25 -35.04 3.60 -4.83
CA PRO A 25 -34.04 2.79 -5.53
C PRO A 25 -34.06 3.00 -7.06
N ARG A 26 -35.04 3.75 -7.60
CA ARG A 26 -35.15 4.05 -9.03
C ARG A 26 -34.64 5.46 -9.32
N TYR A 27 -35.55 6.42 -9.47
CA TYR A 27 -35.24 7.77 -9.90
C TYR A 27 -35.52 8.77 -8.79
N ASN A 28 -34.59 9.71 -8.60
CA ASN A 28 -34.71 10.79 -7.64
C ASN A 28 -34.41 12.10 -8.36
N ILE A 29 -35.27 13.11 -8.19
CA ILE A 29 -35.14 14.41 -8.83
C ILE A 29 -35.01 15.47 -7.74
N ILE A 30 -33.93 16.25 -7.81
CA ILE A 30 -33.67 17.35 -6.86
C ILE A 30 -33.93 18.66 -7.57
N VAL A 31 -34.93 19.40 -7.09
CA VAL A 31 -35.35 20.70 -7.65
C VAL A 31 -35.22 21.78 -6.58
N GLY A 32 -34.97 23.01 -6.99
CA GLY A 32 -34.86 24.15 -6.07
C GLY A 32 -34.43 25.42 -6.79
N ARG A 33 -34.50 26.56 -6.12
CA ARG A 33 -34.10 27.86 -6.70
C ARG A 33 -32.59 27.93 -6.94
N ASN A 34 -32.16 28.80 -7.85
CA ASN A 34 -30.73 29.04 -8.05
C ASN A 34 -30.09 29.54 -6.75
N GLY A 35 -28.91 29.00 -6.41
CA GLY A 35 -28.20 29.32 -5.17
C GLY A 35 -28.64 28.56 -3.91
N CYS A 36 -29.67 27.71 -3.95
CA CYS A 36 -30.16 27.00 -2.75
C CYS A 36 -29.28 25.80 -2.31
N GLY A 37 -28.04 25.68 -2.80
CA GLY A 37 -27.12 24.62 -2.39
C GLY A 37 -27.22 23.28 -3.16
N LYS A 38 -28.06 23.16 -4.21
CA LYS A 38 -28.18 21.92 -5.00
C LYS A 38 -26.84 21.36 -5.49
N SER A 39 -25.98 22.21 -6.04
CA SER A 39 -24.66 21.78 -6.50
C SER A 39 -23.78 21.34 -5.32
N ASN A 40 -23.93 21.97 -4.15
CA ASN A 40 -23.20 21.60 -2.93
C ASN A 40 -23.65 20.25 -2.36
N PHE A 41 -24.93 19.86 -2.55
CA PHE A 41 -25.39 18.50 -2.25
C PHE A 41 -24.62 17.45 -3.06
N PHE A 42 -24.54 17.62 -4.39
CA PHE A 42 -23.78 16.69 -5.24
C PHE A 42 -22.28 16.73 -4.94
N PHE A 43 -21.72 17.90 -4.59
CA PHE A 43 -20.33 17.98 -4.11
C PHE A 43 -20.13 17.23 -2.79
N ALA A 44 -21.10 17.21 -1.88
CA ALA A 44 -21.01 16.45 -0.63
C ALA A 44 -20.97 14.94 -0.90
N ILE A 45 -21.82 14.44 -1.80
CA ILE A 45 -21.78 13.03 -2.24
C ILE A 45 -20.44 12.71 -2.91
N GLN A 46 -19.99 13.58 -3.81
CA GLN A 46 -18.70 13.42 -4.49
C GLN A 46 -17.53 13.44 -3.50
N PHE A 47 -17.61 14.23 -2.43
CA PHE A 47 -16.58 14.31 -1.41
C PHE A 47 -16.33 12.99 -0.67
N VAL A 48 -17.37 12.16 -0.50
CA VAL A 48 -17.25 10.82 0.10
C VAL A 48 -16.80 9.79 -0.92
N LEU A 49 -17.37 9.82 -2.12
CA LEU A 49 -17.20 8.76 -3.12
C LEU A 49 -16.00 8.92 -4.06
N SER A 50 -15.52 10.15 -4.26
CA SER A 50 -14.48 10.47 -5.24
C SER A 50 -13.13 10.74 -4.59
N ASP A 51 -12.08 10.31 -5.30
CA ASP A 51 -10.69 10.58 -4.93
C ASP A 51 -10.23 12.01 -5.22
N GLU A 52 -11.01 12.81 -5.95
CA GLU A 52 -10.64 14.18 -6.34
C GLU A 52 -10.31 15.07 -5.13
N PHE A 53 -10.95 14.82 -3.99
CA PHE A 53 -10.78 15.61 -2.76
C PHE A 53 -9.68 15.07 -1.84
N ASN A 54 -8.84 14.15 -2.31
CA ASN A 54 -7.79 13.56 -1.49
C ASN A 54 -6.57 14.46 -1.29
N ASN A 55 -6.23 15.27 -2.30
CA ASN A 55 -5.01 16.09 -2.31
C ASN A 55 -5.34 17.58 -2.17
N LEU A 56 -6.13 17.94 -1.15
CA LEU A 56 -6.50 19.32 -0.90
C LEU A 56 -5.38 20.09 -0.19
N SER A 57 -5.12 21.31 -0.64
CA SER A 57 -4.31 22.29 0.11
C SER A 57 -5.03 22.70 1.40
N ALA A 58 -4.33 23.35 2.33
CA ALA A 58 -4.94 23.85 3.56
C ALA A 58 -6.14 24.78 3.25
N GLU A 59 -5.98 25.69 2.30
CA GLU A 59 -7.07 26.56 1.80
C GLU A 59 -8.22 25.75 1.18
N GLY A 60 -7.90 24.74 0.37
CA GLY A 60 -8.89 23.85 -0.23
C GLY A 60 -9.74 23.12 0.83
N ARG A 61 -9.15 22.71 1.95
CA ARG A 61 -9.88 22.10 3.08
C ARG A 61 -10.85 23.09 3.71
N TYR A 62 -10.38 24.31 3.98
CA TYR A 62 -11.22 25.35 4.57
C TYR A 62 -12.39 25.76 3.65
N ASN A 63 -12.19 25.75 2.34
CA ASN A 63 -13.23 26.06 1.35
C ASN A 63 -14.36 25.01 1.30
N LEU A 64 -14.16 23.81 1.86
CA LEU A 64 -15.21 22.81 2.00
C LEU A 64 -16.05 23.00 3.27
N MET A 65 -15.52 23.73 4.25
CA MET A 65 -16.22 24.01 5.50
C MET A 65 -17.20 25.16 5.32
N HIS A 66 -18.31 25.10 6.05
CA HIS A 66 -19.28 26.18 6.08
C HIS A 66 -18.64 27.46 6.65
N GLU A 67 -18.73 28.55 5.90
CA GLU A 67 -18.34 29.88 6.32
C GLU A 67 -19.60 30.69 6.62
N GLY A 68 -19.88 30.85 7.92
CA GLY A 68 -20.96 31.68 8.41
C GLY A 68 -20.47 33.08 8.79
N ILE A 69 -21.43 33.97 9.08
CA ILE A 69 -21.21 35.40 9.37
C ILE A 69 -20.29 35.62 10.60
N ASN A 70 -20.34 34.71 11.59
CA ASN A 70 -19.64 34.89 12.87
C ASN A 70 -18.42 33.97 13.04
N SER A 71 -18.38 32.82 12.36
CA SER A 71 -17.27 31.86 12.46
C SER A 71 -17.39 30.75 11.42
N ARG A 72 -16.25 30.27 10.92
CA ARG A 72 -16.16 29.07 10.08
C ARG A 72 -16.35 27.80 10.92
N ALA A 73 -17.03 26.79 10.37
CA ALA A 73 -17.17 25.50 11.03
C ALA A 73 -15.80 24.85 11.24
N LEU A 74 -15.51 24.37 12.45
CA LEU A 74 -14.22 23.74 12.78
C LEU A 74 -14.06 22.37 12.10
N ASN A 75 -15.18 21.66 11.93
CA ASN A 75 -15.26 20.35 11.33
C ASN A 75 -16.47 20.30 10.41
N ALA A 76 -16.37 19.51 9.34
CA ALA A 76 -17.48 19.15 8.48
C ALA A 76 -17.48 17.63 8.29
N TYR A 77 -18.64 17.02 8.11
CA TYR A 77 -18.71 15.63 7.69
C TYR A 77 -19.87 15.39 6.74
N VAL A 78 -19.70 14.35 5.94
CA VAL A 78 -20.73 13.79 5.08
C VAL A 78 -20.77 12.30 5.34
N GLU A 79 -21.97 11.78 5.58
CA GLU A 79 -22.23 10.36 5.78
C GLU A 79 -23.25 9.88 4.74
N ILE A 80 -22.94 8.77 4.08
CA ILE A 80 -23.81 8.13 3.11
C ILE A 80 -24.11 6.73 3.64
N ILE A 81 -25.40 6.41 3.74
CA ILE A 81 -25.87 5.10 4.14
C ILE A 81 -26.36 4.38 2.89
N PHE A 82 -25.72 3.26 2.59
CA PHE A 82 -26.06 2.39 1.47
C PHE A 82 -26.95 1.26 1.93
N ASP A 83 -27.96 0.94 1.12
CA ASP A 83 -28.58 -0.38 1.17
C ASP A 83 -27.63 -1.40 0.53
N ASN A 84 -27.27 -2.45 1.28
CA ASN A 84 -26.36 -3.52 0.86
C ASN A 84 -27.09 -4.88 0.78
N SER A 85 -28.39 -4.90 0.47
CA SER A 85 -29.17 -6.14 0.39
C SER A 85 -28.69 -7.12 -0.69
N ASP A 86 -27.92 -6.65 -1.67
CA ASP A 86 -27.29 -7.47 -2.72
C ASP A 86 -25.84 -7.87 -2.40
N SER A 87 -25.36 -7.58 -1.19
CA SER A 87 -24.03 -7.97 -0.67
C SER A 87 -22.86 -7.60 -1.59
N ARG A 88 -22.99 -6.50 -2.36
CA ARG A 88 -21.89 -5.98 -3.19
C ARG A 88 -20.73 -5.48 -2.35
N ILE A 89 -21.03 -4.85 -1.22
CA ILE A 89 -20.05 -4.56 -0.19
C ILE A 89 -19.92 -5.85 0.63
N MET A 90 -18.69 -6.39 0.72
CA MET A 90 -18.37 -7.63 1.45
C MET A 90 -18.43 -7.44 2.98
N ILE A 91 -19.53 -6.89 3.48
CA ILE A 91 -19.84 -6.68 4.88
C ILE A 91 -21.20 -7.32 5.10
N ASP A 92 -21.29 -8.23 6.07
CA ASP A 92 -22.52 -8.93 6.43
C ASP A 92 -23.47 -8.03 7.23
N LYS A 93 -23.92 -6.95 6.58
CA LYS A 93 -24.90 -6.01 7.10
C LYS A 93 -25.81 -5.55 5.96
N PRO A 94 -27.12 -5.42 6.24
CA PRO A 94 -28.08 -4.95 5.24
C PRO A 94 -27.89 -3.46 4.91
N GLU A 95 -27.28 -2.70 5.82
CA GLU A 95 -26.96 -1.29 5.63
C GLU A 95 -25.52 -1.01 6.04
N VAL A 96 -24.84 -0.19 5.24
CA VAL A 96 -23.45 0.19 5.45
C VAL A 96 -23.35 1.72 5.45
N ALA A 97 -22.85 2.28 6.54
CA ALA A 97 -22.65 3.72 6.68
C ALA A 97 -21.19 4.10 6.42
N VAL A 98 -20.96 4.93 5.40
CA VAL A 98 -19.64 5.48 5.06
C VAL A 98 -19.65 6.96 5.37
N ARG A 99 -18.76 7.39 6.27
CA ARG A 99 -18.64 8.79 6.67
C ARG A 99 -17.22 9.30 6.45
N ARG A 100 -17.11 10.46 5.81
CA ARG A 100 -15.85 11.21 5.71
C ARG A 100 -15.99 12.51 6.51
N GLN A 101 -15.10 12.71 7.46
CA GLN A 101 -15.01 13.92 8.26
C GLN A 101 -13.74 14.68 7.90
N ILE A 102 -13.87 15.98 7.67
CA ILE A 102 -12.76 16.89 7.38
C ILE A 102 -12.65 17.94 8.47
N SER A 103 -11.41 18.20 8.87
CA SER A 103 -11.02 19.28 9.76
C SER A 103 -9.86 20.06 9.13
N GLY A 104 -9.49 21.21 9.69
CA GLY A 104 -8.40 22.02 9.12
C GLY A 104 -7.05 21.31 9.05
N LYS A 105 -6.87 20.24 9.85
CA LYS A 105 -5.60 19.49 9.96
C LYS A 105 -5.68 18.03 9.55
N LYS A 106 -6.84 17.38 9.69
CA LYS A 106 -6.99 15.93 9.48
C LYS A 106 -8.28 15.58 8.75
N ASP A 107 -8.20 14.52 7.97
CA ASP A 107 -9.33 13.86 7.33
C ASP A 107 -9.47 12.48 7.99
N ASN A 108 -10.67 12.16 8.47
CA ASN A 108 -10.98 10.87 9.08
C ASN A 108 -12.05 10.16 8.27
N TYR A 109 -11.88 8.86 8.11
CA TYR A 109 -12.82 7.98 7.44
C TYR A 109 -13.44 7.04 8.47
N PHE A 110 -14.76 6.86 8.38
CA PHE A 110 -15.51 5.97 9.25
C PHE A 110 -16.37 5.01 8.44
N LEU A 111 -16.40 3.78 8.90
CA LEU A 111 -17.27 2.71 8.41
C LEU A 111 -18.09 2.21 9.59
N ASP A 112 -19.41 2.36 9.54
CA ASP A 112 -20.33 2.06 10.65
C ASP A 112 -19.86 2.64 11.99
N ARG A 113 -19.49 3.92 11.98
CA ARG A 113 -18.98 4.69 13.13
C ARG A 113 -17.61 4.24 13.67
N LYS A 114 -16.96 3.24 13.07
CA LYS A 114 -15.58 2.85 13.39
C LYS A 114 -14.61 3.60 12.50
N VAL A 115 -13.54 4.14 13.10
CA VAL A 115 -12.46 4.77 12.33
C VAL A 115 -11.72 3.70 11.54
N VAL A 116 -11.55 3.94 10.24
CA VAL A 116 -10.86 3.03 9.31
C VAL A 116 -9.87 3.81 8.46
N ASN A 117 -8.90 3.11 7.87
CA ASN A 117 -7.95 3.75 6.98
C ASN A 117 -8.62 4.11 5.66
N LYS A 118 -8.11 5.17 5.03
CA LYS A 118 -8.53 5.60 3.70
C LYS A 118 -8.46 4.46 2.68
N THR A 119 -7.34 3.73 2.65
CA THR A 119 -7.11 2.64 1.70
C THR A 119 -8.19 1.56 1.77
N ASP A 120 -8.65 1.24 2.99
CA ASP A 120 -9.67 0.20 3.20
C ASP A 120 -11.03 0.63 2.63
N ILE A 121 -11.44 1.89 2.85
CA ILE A 121 -12.69 2.43 2.28
C ILE A 121 -12.62 2.40 0.76
N ILE A 122 -11.51 2.83 0.16
CA ILE A 122 -11.45 2.91 -1.29
C ILE A 122 -11.40 1.52 -1.92
N ASN A 123 -10.65 0.58 -1.36
CA ASN A 123 -10.66 -0.82 -1.80
C ASN A 123 -12.07 -1.44 -1.70
N MET A 124 -12.80 -1.12 -0.63
CA MET A 124 -14.19 -1.55 -0.44
C MET A 124 -15.12 -0.96 -1.52
N LEU A 125 -15.01 0.35 -1.79
CA LEU A 125 -15.80 1.03 -2.82
C LEU A 125 -15.49 0.48 -4.23
N GLU A 126 -14.22 0.21 -4.54
CA GLU A 126 -13.81 -0.44 -5.79
C GLU A 126 -14.39 -1.85 -5.93
N GLY A 127 -14.35 -2.65 -4.86
CA GLY A 127 -14.97 -3.98 -4.83
C GLY A 127 -16.49 -3.94 -5.07
N ALA A 128 -17.16 -2.88 -4.62
CA ALA A 128 -18.58 -2.66 -4.87
C ALA A 128 -18.91 -2.09 -6.27
N GLY A 129 -17.89 -1.75 -7.07
CA GLY A 129 -18.01 -1.24 -8.44
C GLY A 129 -17.87 0.28 -8.58
N PHE A 130 -17.59 1.02 -7.49
CA PHE A 130 -17.20 2.43 -7.56
C PHE A 130 -15.70 2.52 -7.89
N SER A 131 -15.37 2.42 -9.18
CA SER A 131 -13.98 2.46 -9.62
C SER A 131 -13.37 3.86 -9.44
N ARG A 132 -12.14 3.91 -8.87
CA ARG A 132 -11.30 5.13 -8.85
C ARG A 132 -11.00 5.65 -10.26
N SER A 133 -10.87 4.72 -11.21
CA SER A 133 -10.46 4.97 -12.59
C SER A 133 -11.62 5.42 -13.48
N ASN A 134 -12.86 5.22 -13.05
CA ASN A 134 -14.06 5.55 -13.82
C ASN A 134 -15.00 6.49 -13.02
N PRO A 135 -14.70 7.80 -12.97
CA PRO A 135 -15.52 8.78 -12.23
C PRO A 135 -16.85 9.11 -12.92
N TYR A 136 -17.21 8.46 -14.03
CA TYR A 136 -18.35 8.84 -14.87
C TYR A 136 -19.72 8.56 -14.26
N TYR A 137 -19.78 8.02 -13.04
CA TYR A 137 -20.99 8.03 -12.23
C TYR A 137 -21.35 9.44 -11.70
N ILE A 138 -20.44 10.43 -11.79
CA ILE A 138 -20.71 11.84 -11.45
C ILE A 138 -20.35 12.74 -12.64
N VAL A 139 -21.37 13.37 -13.24
CA VAL A 139 -21.20 14.31 -14.35
C VAL A 139 -21.33 15.74 -13.82
N LYS A 140 -20.20 16.46 -13.79
CA LYS A 140 -20.18 17.88 -13.41
C LYS A 140 -20.83 18.75 -14.50
N GLN A 141 -21.37 19.89 -14.08
CA GLN A 141 -21.84 20.91 -14.99
C GLN A 141 -20.73 21.31 -15.97
N GLY A 142 -21.06 21.41 -17.27
CA GLY A 142 -20.13 21.75 -18.34
C GLY A 142 -19.23 20.59 -18.82
N LYS A 143 -19.15 19.48 -18.10
CA LYS A 143 -18.32 18.32 -18.50
C LYS A 143 -18.80 17.71 -19.83
N ILE A 144 -20.12 17.69 -20.07
CA ILE A 144 -20.70 17.20 -21.34
C ILE A 144 -20.22 18.04 -22.52
N THR A 145 -20.25 19.36 -22.40
CA THR A 145 -19.75 20.28 -23.44
C THR A 145 -18.25 20.10 -23.68
N GLN A 146 -17.48 19.93 -22.60
CA GLN A 146 -16.04 19.62 -22.72
C GLN A 146 -15.80 18.30 -23.45
N MET A 147 -16.57 17.25 -23.18
CA MET A 147 -16.44 15.96 -23.89
C MET A 147 -16.77 16.09 -25.38
N ALA A 148 -17.77 16.90 -25.73
CA ALA A 148 -18.13 17.12 -27.13
C ALA A 148 -16.99 17.80 -27.92
N ILE A 149 -16.32 18.78 -27.31
CA ILE A 149 -15.25 19.57 -27.94
C ILE A 149 -13.86 18.91 -27.78
N ALA A 150 -13.70 17.92 -26.89
CA ALA A 150 -12.41 17.29 -26.60
C ALA A 150 -11.76 16.66 -27.84
N PRO A 151 -10.42 16.69 -27.96
CA PRO A 151 -9.70 16.01 -29.03
C PRO A 151 -9.82 14.49 -28.90
N ASP A 152 -9.61 13.77 -30.01
CA ASP A 152 -9.80 12.31 -30.08
C ASP A 152 -8.96 11.53 -29.06
N ALA A 153 -7.74 12.00 -28.76
CA ALA A 153 -6.89 11.40 -27.74
C ALA A 153 -7.55 11.42 -26.34
N ASN A 154 -8.18 12.54 -25.98
CA ASN A 154 -8.88 12.67 -24.69
C ASN A 154 -10.15 11.82 -24.65
N ARG A 155 -10.86 11.71 -25.78
CA ARG A 155 -12.02 10.81 -25.89
C ARG A 155 -11.61 9.34 -25.77
N LEU A 156 -10.50 8.95 -26.40
CA LEU A 156 -9.94 7.61 -26.29
C LEU A 156 -9.51 7.28 -24.86
N GLN A 157 -8.86 8.23 -24.18
CA GLN A 157 -8.50 8.07 -22.78
C GLN A 157 -9.75 7.83 -21.92
N LEU A 158 -10.80 8.61 -22.13
CA LEU A 158 -12.10 8.42 -21.49
C LEU A 158 -12.67 7.02 -21.78
N LEU A 159 -12.66 6.56 -23.04
CA LEU A 159 -13.13 5.22 -23.39
C LEU A 159 -12.34 4.12 -22.69
N ARG A 160 -11.02 4.27 -22.56
CA ARG A 160 -10.14 3.34 -21.80
C ARG A 160 -10.47 3.33 -20.31
N GLU A 161 -10.74 4.50 -19.74
CA GLU A 161 -11.17 4.64 -18.33
C GLU A 161 -12.52 3.95 -18.08
N VAL A 162 -13.50 4.14 -18.98
CA VAL A 162 -14.81 3.47 -18.89
C VAL A 162 -14.70 1.96 -19.12
N ALA A 163 -13.85 1.52 -20.05
CA ALA A 163 -13.55 0.11 -20.27
C ALA A 163 -12.78 -0.55 -19.10
N GLY A 164 -12.29 0.24 -18.13
CA GLY A 164 -11.57 -0.26 -16.97
C GLY A 164 -10.17 -0.79 -17.27
N THR A 165 -9.62 -0.55 -18.47
CA THR A 165 -8.30 -1.07 -18.85
C THR A 165 -7.16 -0.40 -18.09
N LYS A 166 -7.40 0.79 -17.53
CA LYS A 166 -6.41 1.56 -16.77
C LYS A 166 -5.87 0.83 -15.55
N VAL A 167 -6.74 0.12 -14.79
CA VAL A 167 -6.30 -0.65 -13.60
C VAL A 167 -5.37 -1.79 -14.01
N TYR A 168 -5.65 -2.43 -15.15
CA TYR A 168 -4.80 -3.47 -15.70
C TYR A 168 -3.45 -2.90 -16.13
N ASP A 169 -3.45 -1.79 -16.85
CA ASP A 169 -2.22 -1.13 -17.32
C ASP A 169 -1.33 -0.67 -16.15
N GLU A 170 -1.93 -0.11 -15.09
CA GLU A 170 -1.22 0.30 -13.86
C GLU A 170 -0.59 -0.91 -13.16
N LYS A 171 -1.36 -1.98 -12.92
CA LYS A 171 -0.83 -3.22 -12.30
C LYS A 171 0.26 -3.88 -13.14
N LYS A 172 0.13 -3.82 -14.46
CA LYS A 172 1.14 -4.33 -15.39
C LYS A 172 2.45 -3.55 -15.23
N HIS A 173 2.38 -2.22 -15.23
CA HIS A 173 3.56 -1.37 -15.07
C HIS A 173 4.24 -1.56 -13.69
N GLU A 174 3.45 -1.68 -12.61
CA GLU A 174 3.99 -2.00 -11.28
C GLU A 174 4.69 -3.37 -11.27
N SER A 175 4.10 -4.38 -11.90
CA SER A 175 4.67 -5.72 -12.00
C SER A 175 5.96 -5.73 -12.83
N GLU A 176 6.01 -4.96 -13.92
CA GLU A 176 7.21 -4.79 -14.74
C GLU A 176 8.35 -4.13 -13.94
N ALA A 177 8.06 -3.12 -13.11
CA ALA A 177 9.04 -2.49 -12.24
C ALA A 177 9.62 -3.49 -11.21
N ILE A 178 8.75 -4.29 -10.58
CA ILE A 178 9.16 -5.34 -9.64
C ILE A 178 10.04 -6.40 -10.33
N LEU A 179 9.71 -6.77 -11.57
CA LEU A 179 10.49 -7.71 -12.37
C LEU A 179 11.91 -7.19 -12.63
N VAL A 180 12.06 -5.92 -13.00
CA VAL A 180 13.37 -5.30 -13.23
C VAL A 180 14.20 -5.32 -11.95
N GLU A 181 13.62 -4.91 -10.81
CA GLU A 181 14.33 -4.93 -9.52
C GLU A 181 14.74 -6.35 -9.11
N THR A 182 13.85 -7.33 -9.33
CA THR A 182 14.13 -8.72 -9.02
C THR A 182 15.25 -9.30 -9.88
N GLU A 183 15.31 -8.92 -11.15
CA GLU A 183 16.38 -9.33 -12.06
C GLU A 183 17.75 -8.76 -11.64
N GLU A 184 17.80 -7.51 -11.17
CA GLU A 184 19.02 -6.93 -10.60
C GLU A 184 19.48 -7.65 -9.32
N ARG A 185 18.54 -7.99 -8.42
CA ARG A 185 18.84 -8.78 -7.22
C ARG A 185 19.37 -10.16 -7.59
N ARG A 186 18.78 -10.82 -8.60
CA ARG A 186 19.23 -12.12 -9.10
C ARG A 186 20.67 -12.06 -9.61
N LYS A 187 21.04 -11.02 -10.36
CA LYS A 187 22.42 -10.82 -10.83
C LYS A 187 23.41 -10.71 -9.66
N LYS A 188 23.09 -9.90 -8.65
CA LYS A 188 23.92 -9.77 -7.43
C LYS A 188 24.10 -11.10 -6.70
N ILE A 189 23.04 -11.90 -6.60
CA ILE A 189 23.12 -13.23 -5.99
C ILE A 189 24.03 -14.16 -6.81
N ALA A 190 23.94 -14.13 -8.15
CA ALA A 190 24.80 -14.92 -9.00
C ALA A 190 26.29 -14.55 -8.87
N ASP A 191 26.60 -13.26 -8.72
CA ASP A 191 27.97 -12.79 -8.52
C ASP A 191 28.51 -13.23 -7.13
N LEU A 192 27.68 -13.16 -6.09
CA LEU A 192 28.05 -13.66 -4.76
C LEU A 192 28.27 -15.18 -4.76
N LEU A 193 27.44 -15.94 -5.47
CA LEU A 193 27.60 -17.39 -5.60
C LEU A 193 28.95 -17.74 -6.24
N LYS A 194 29.35 -17.04 -7.31
CA LYS A 194 30.68 -17.25 -7.92
C LYS A 194 31.82 -16.99 -6.94
N ALA A 195 31.74 -15.90 -6.18
CA ALA A 195 32.76 -15.60 -5.17
C ALA A 195 32.83 -16.66 -4.07
N ILE A 196 31.68 -17.25 -3.68
CA ILE A 196 31.62 -18.36 -2.72
C ILE A 196 32.26 -19.62 -3.32
N GLU A 197 31.96 -19.95 -4.58
CA GLU A 197 32.55 -21.11 -5.27
C GLU A 197 34.08 -20.99 -5.36
N GLU A 198 34.60 -19.82 -5.71
CA GLU A 198 36.04 -19.55 -5.72
C GLU A 198 36.68 -19.73 -4.33
N ARG A 199 36.01 -19.23 -3.28
CA ARG A 199 36.44 -19.41 -1.88
C ARG A 199 36.42 -20.87 -1.45
N LEU A 200 35.47 -21.65 -1.98
CA LEU A 200 35.33 -23.06 -1.67
C LEU A 200 36.48 -23.88 -2.28
N ILE A 201 36.87 -23.54 -3.51
CA ILE A 201 38.05 -24.13 -4.17
C ILE A 201 39.33 -23.82 -3.38
N SER A 202 39.53 -22.56 -2.93
CA SER A 202 40.71 -22.22 -2.13
C SER A 202 40.74 -22.96 -0.78
N LEU A 203 39.58 -23.10 -0.13
CA LEU A 203 39.46 -23.87 1.13
C LEU A 203 39.75 -25.36 0.92
N GLU A 204 39.37 -25.93 -0.22
CA GLU A 204 39.69 -27.32 -0.57
C GLU A 204 41.21 -27.53 -0.69
N THR A 205 41.92 -26.58 -1.32
CA THR A 205 43.39 -26.61 -1.41
C THR A 205 44.05 -26.45 -0.03
N GLU A 206 43.62 -25.49 0.79
CA GLU A 206 44.14 -25.28 2.15
C GLU A 206 43.93 -26.53 3.03
N LYS A 207 42.78 -27.20 2.88
CA LYS A 207 42.47 -28.44 3.58
C LYS A 207 43.42 -29.57 3.21
N GLU A 208 43.79 -29.70 1.94
CA GLU A 208 44.73 -30.73 1.49
C GLU A 208 46.16 -30.43 1.97
N GLU A 209 46.59 -29.17 1.92
CA GLU A 209 47.86 -28.74 2.51
C GLU A 209 47.93 -29.03 4.01
N LEU A 210 46.85 -28.74 4.75
CA LEU A 210 46.76 -29.01 6.18
C LEU A 210 46.85 -30.52 6.47
N LYS A 211 46.23 -31.37 5.65
CA LYS A 211 46.37 -32.84 5.80
C LYS A 211 47.81 -33.30 5.59
N GLN A 212 48.51 -32.77 4.58
CA GLN A 212 49.91 -33.10 4.35
C GLN A 212 50.76 -32.64 5.54
N TYR A 213 50.55 -31.42 6.03
CA TYR A 213 51.22 -30.92 7.22
C TYR A 213 50.98 -31.83 8.43
N GLN A 214 49.73 -32.22 8.72
CA GLN A 214 49.41 -33.13 9.83
C GLN A 214 50.08 -34.49 9.69
N LYS A 215 50.21 -35.02 8.47
CA LYS A 215 50.93 -36.27 8.20
C LYS A 215 52.41 -36.13 8.54
N TRP A 216 53.06 -35.06 8.09
CA TRP A 216 54.47 -34.80 8.37
C TRP A 216 54.73 -34.49 9.84
N ASP A 217 53.84 -33.74 10.51
CA ASP A 217 53.91 -33.44 11.93
C ASP A 217 53.81 -34.72 12.79
N ARG A 218 52.92 -35.67 12.42
CA ARG A 218 52.88 -36.99 13.07
C ARG A 218 54.20 -37.75 12.91
N SER A 219 54.77 -37.77 11.70
CA SER A 219 56.07 -38.43 11.46
C SER A 219 57.19 -37.78 12.27
N LYS A 220 57.22 -36.43 12.32
CA LYS A 220 58.17 -35.67 13.11
C LYS A 220 58.06 -36.00 14.60
N ARG A 221 56.86 -35.97 15.18
CA ARG A 221 56.63 -36.33 16.59
C ARG A 221 57.03 -37.78 16.89
N GLY A 222 56.79 -38.70 15.95
CA GLY A 222 57.24 -40.09 16.06
C GLY A 222 58.77 -40.21 16.14
N LEU A 223 59.49 -39.47 15.29
CA LEU A 223 60.96 -39.41 15.32
C LEU A 223 61.48 -38.73 16.60
N GLU A 224 60.88 -37.63 17.03
CA GLU A 224 61.24 -36.95 18.29
C GLU A 224 61.07 -37.87 19.50
N CYS A 225 59.97 -38.63 19.57
CA CYS A 225 59.78 -39.63 20.62
C CYS A 225 60.84 -40.73 20.56
N ALA A 226 61.19 -41.22 19.37
CA ALA A 226 62.23 -42.24 19.20
C ALA A 226 63.61 -41.72 19.66
N ILE A 227 63.97 -40.48 19.32
CA ILE A 227 65.21 -39.83 19.77
C ILE A 227 65.21 -39.69 21.30
N CYS A 228 64.16 -39.12 21.89
CA CYS A 228 64.04 -38.99 23.35
C CYS A 228 64.15 -40.34 24.07
N THR A 229 63.55 -41.39 23.51
CA THR A 229 63.64 -42.75 24.08
C THR A 229 65.08 -43.24 24.06
N ARG A 230 65.79 -43.05 22.95
CA ARG A 230 67.20 -43.44 22.81
C ARG A 230 68.11 -42.67 23.76
N GLU A 231 67.91 -41.36 23.89
CA GLU A 231 68.65 -40.53 24.85
C GLU A 231 68.39 -40.95 26.30
N CYS A 232 67.14 -41.31 26.64
CA CYS A 232 66.81 -41.86 27.95
C CYS A 232 67.49 -43.21 28.21
N GLU A 233 67.55 -44.10 27.22
CA GLU A 233 68.26 -45.38 27.33
C GLU A 233 69.77 -45.19 27.49
N ASP A 234 70.38 -44.29 26.70
CA ASP A 234 71.80 -43.96 26.81
C ASP A 234 72.13 -43.32 28.17
N ALA A 235 71.25 -42.46 28.69
CA ALA A 235 71.39 -41.89 30.03
C ALA A 235 71.29 -42.96 31.13
N LYS A 236 70.37 -43.93 31.00
CA LYS A 236 70.28 -45.06 31.93
C LYS A 236 71.55 -45.91 31.92
N ARG A 237 72.08 -46.26 30.74
CA ARG A 237 73.33 -47.01 30.63
C ARG A 237 74.50 -46.29 31.32
N ARG A 238 74.60 -44.98 31.15
CA ARG A 238 75.63 -44.17 31.83
C ARG A 238 75.47 -44.16 33.36
N ILE A 239 74.23 -44.20 33.87
CA ILE A 239 73.97 -44.31 35.31
C ILE A 239 74.38 -45.69 35.82
N ASP A 240 74.05 -46.75 35.08
CA ASP A 240 74.40 -48.14 35.42
C ASP A 240 75.93 -48.35 35.42
N GLU A 241 76.67 -47.69 34.51
CA GLU A 241 78.14 -47.73 34.48
C GLU A 241 78.81 -46.99 35.66
N VAL A 242 78.13 -46.02 36.28
CA VAL A 242 78.65 -45.24 37.42
C VAL A 242 78.25 -45.85 38.78
N SER A 243 77.29 -46.77 38.79
CA SER A 243 76.79 -47.45 40.00
C SER A 243 77.41 -48.84 40.25
N LEU A 244 78.42 -49.21 39.46
CA LEU A 244 79.36 -50.32 39.65
C LEU A 244 80.69 -49.81 40.24
#